data_AF-A0A2V8GL32-F1
#
_entry.id   AF-A0A2V8GL32-F1
#
_cell.length_a   1.000
_cell.length_b   1.000
_cell.length_c   1.000
_cell.angle_alpha   90.00
_cell.angle_beta   90.00
_cell.angle_gamma   90.00
#
_symmetry.space_group_name_H-M   'P 1'
#
loop_
_entity.id
_entity.type
_entity.pdbx_description
1 polymer ?
#
loop_
_entity_poly.entity_id
_entity_poly.type
_entity_poly.pdbx_seq_one_letter_code
_entity_poly.pdbx_strand_id
1 'polypeptide(L)'
;RDVVARVSSVEYVAAWVKAGVMIREALSADSPHAFMLVSAGKGLAFQRRLASGGLSTSTGGGAGTAPAWLKLERRANTISAYRSLDGVAWTLVASDTFAMGPDVYVGLAVSSHDDTRLATATFDGVTVR
;
A
#
# COMPACT_ATOMS: atom_id res chain seq x y z
N ARG A 1 2.02 2.97 -14.29
CA ARG A 1 1.22 1.79 -13.87
C ARG A 1 0.39 2.22 -12.68
N ASP A 2 -0.92 2.00 -12.74
CA ASP A 2 -1.81 2.19 -11.62
C ASP A 2 -2.25 0.83 -11.11
N VAL A 3 -2.35 0.72 -9.79
CA VAL A 3 -2.98 -0.42 -9.12
C VAL A 3 -4.04 0.09 -8.18
N VAL A 4 -5.22 -0.52 -8.26
CA VAL A 4 -6.39 -0.19 -7.46
C VAL A 4 -6.94 -1.47 -6.85
N ALA A 5 -7.33 -1.42 -5.59
CA ALA A 5 -8.11 -2.47 -4.95
C ALA A 5 -8.95 -1.90 -3.82
N ARG A 6 -10.08 -2.54 -3.53
CA ARG A 6 -10.78 -2.37 -2.26
C ARG A 6 -10.30 -3.44 -1.30
N VAL A 7 -9.81 -3.02 -0.15
CA VAL A 7 -9.62 -3.92 0.99
C VAL A 7 -10.96 -4.02 1.68
N SER A 8 -11.66 -5.15 1.57
CA SER A 8 -13.00 -5.32 2.12
C SER A 8 -12.99 -5.73 3.59
N SER A 9 -11.96 -6.45 4.03
CA SER A 9 -11.72 -6.77 5.45
C SER A 9 -10.24 -6.92 5.77
N VAL A 10 -9.89 -6.63 7.02
CA VAL A 10 -8.55 -6.86 7.59
C VAL A 10 -8.73 -7.48 8.97
N GLU A 11 -8.10 -8.62 9.20
CA GLU A 11 -8.11 -9.29 10.50
C GLU A 11 -7.33 -8.47 11.55
N TYR A 12 -7.88 -8.37 12.76
CA TYR A 12 -7.24 -7.66 13.86
C TYR A 12 -6.37 -8.60 14.70
N VAL A 13 -5.12 -8.81 14.26
CA VAL A 13 -4.08 -9.54 15.03
C VAL A 13 -3.19 -8.58 15.83
N ALA A 14 -2.94 -7.41 15.25
CA ALA A 14 -2.25 -6.28 15.83
C ALA A 14 -2.85 -4.99 15.26
N ALA A 15 -2.76 -3.87 16.01
CA ALA A 15 -3.30 -2.59 15.55
C ALA A 15 -2.71 -2.14 14.19
N TRP A 16 -1.50 -2.60 13.90
CA TRP A 16 -0.75 -2.33 12.68
C TRP A 16 -0.74 -3.50 11.70
N VAL A 17 -1.66 -4.47 11.76
CA VAL A 17 -1.90 -5.32 10.59
C VAL A 17 -2.20 -4.39 9.42
N LYS A 18 -1.53 -4.58 8.28
CA LYS A 18 -1.61 -3.73 7.09
C LYS A 18 -2.11 -4.55 5.92
N ALA A 19 -3.03 -3.99 5.14
CA ALA A 19 -3.45 -4.55 3.87
C ALA A 19 -3.62 -3.45 2.83
N GLY A 20 -3.25 -3.73 1.58
CA GLY A 20 -3.45 -2.77 0.50
C GLY A 20 -2.73 -3.13 -0.79
N VAL A 21 -2.39 -2.10 -1.57
CA VAL A 21 -1.76 -2.24 -2.89
C VAL A 21 -0.31 -1.81 -2.84
N MET A 22 0.57 -2.55 -3.50
CA MET A 22 2.01 -2.32 -3.50
C MET A 22 2.57 -2.28 -4.91
N ILE A 23 3.55 -1.39 -5.11
CA ILE A 23 4.51 -1.42 -6.21
C ILE A 23 5.89 -1.61 -5.58
N ARG A 24 6.66 -2.61 -6.02
CA ARG A 24 8.03 -2.86 -5.54
C ARG A 24 8.95 -3.26 -6.67
N GLU A 25 10.21 -2.88 -6.59
CA GLU A 25 11.18 -3.11 -7.68
C GLU A 25 11.60 -4.58 -7.78
N ALA A 26 11.86 -5.23 -6.66
CA ALA A 26 12.33 -6.61 -6.59
C ALA A 26 11.67 -7.34 -5.41
N LEU A 27 11.76 -8.68 -5.41
CA LEU A 27 11.21 -9.52 -4.34
C LEU A 27 12.12 -9.63 -3.10
N SER A 28 13.34 -9.08 -3.13
CA SER A 28 14.22 -9.01 -1.97
C SER A 28 13.62 -8.17 -0.83
N ALA A 29 13.90 -8.55 0.41
CA ALA A 29 13.30 -7.93 1.61
C ALA A 29 13.62 -6.42 1.76
N ASP A 30 14.71 -5.97 1.16
CA ASP A 30 15.24 -4.62 1.24
C ASP A 30 14.88 -3.73 0.05
N SER A 31 14.10 -4.24 -0.92
CA SER A 31 13.79 -3.58 -2.19
C SER A 31 13.02 -2.26 -2.02
N PRO A 32 13.27 -1.25 -2.88
CA PRO A 32 12.41 -0.09 -3.00
C PRO A 32 10.95 -0.49 -3.21
N HIS A 33 10.06 0.16 -2.47
CA HIS A 33 8.63 -0.13 -2.52
C HIS A 33 7.80 1.11 -2.23
N ALA A 34 6.55 1.04 -2.67
CA ALA A 34 5.46 1.95 -2.36
C ALA A 34 4.26 1.10 -1.96
N PHE A 35 3.68 1.36 -0.79
CA PHE A 35 2.58 0.61 -0.20
C PHE A 35 1.52 1.57 0.32
N MET A 36 0.40 1.67 -0.40
CA MET A 36 -0.79 2.35 0.10
C MET A 36 -1.64 1.31 0.83
N LEU A 37 -1.90 1.56 2.12
CA LEU A 37 -2.51 0.57 3.00
C LEU A 37 -3.62 1.17 3.88
N VAL A 38 -4.54 0.29 4.28
CA VAL A 38 -5.38 0.46 5.47
C VAL A 38 -4.90 -0.51 6.53
N SER A 39 -4.88 -0.08 7.78
CA SER A 39 -4.51 -0.91 8.92
C SER A 39 -5.72 -1.36 9.72
N ALA A 40 -5.57 -2.41 10.52
CA ALA A 40 -6.65 -2.93 11.35
C ALA A 40 -7.08 -1.95 12.47
N GLY A 41 -6.19 -1.07 12.95
CA GLY A 41 -6.50 -0.14 14.04
C GLY A 41 -5.75 1.20 14.06
N LYS A 42 -4.97 1.53 13.03
CA LYS A 42 -4.14 2.75 12.97
C LYS A 42 -4.45 3.67 11.80
N GLY A 43 -5.57 3.45 11.10
CA GLY A 43 -5.95 4.27 9.94
C GLY A 43 -5.27 3.83 8.65
N LEU A 44 -5.18 4.76 7.71
CA LEU A 44 -4.54 4.56 6.42
C LEU A 44 -3.12 5.14 6.43
N ALA A 45 -2.23 4.59 5.61
CA ALA A 45 -0.88 5.11 5.45
C ALA A 45 -0.33 4.87 4.04
N PHE A 46 0.57 5.75 3.64
CA PHE A 46 1.50 5.51 2.54
C PHE A 46 2.88 5.22 3.11
N GLN A 47 3.30 3.96 3.00
CA GLN A 47 4.64 3.52 3.40
C GLN A 47 5.50 3.29 2.16
N ARG A 48 6.75 3.72 2.19
CA ARG A 48 7.66 3.58 1.05
C ARG A 48 9.10 3.45 1.48
N ARG A 49 9.90 2.82 0.64
CA ARG A 49 11.36 2.77 0.70
C ARG A 49 11.91 3.25 -0.63
N LEU A 50 12.76 4.26 -0.60
CA LEU A 50 13.20 4.95 -1.82
C LEU A 50 14.40 4.27 -2.51
N ALA A 51 15.19 3.48 -1.77
CA ALA A 51 16.39 2.80 -2.26
C ALA A 51 16.60 1.47 -1.54
N SER A 52 17.27 0.51 -2.20
CA SER A 52 17.61 -0.78 -1.60
C SER A 52 18.37 -0.60 -0.29
N GLY A 53 17.98 -1.35 0.75
CA GLY A 53 18.59 -1.24 2.08
C GLY A 53 18.22 0.03 2.88
N GLY A 54 17.55 1.02 2.27
CA GLY A 54 17.19 2.28 2.94
C GLY A 54 16.05 2.15 3.96
N LEU A 55 15.84 3.14 4.82
CA LEU A 55 14.72 3.09 5.77
C LEU A 55 13.37 3.22 5.05
N SER A 56 12.35 2.56 5.61
CA SER A 56 10.96 2.82 5.20
C SER A 56 10.41 4.03 5.93
N THR A 57 9.79 4.94 5.20
CA THR A 57 9.12 6.14 5.71
C THR A 57 7.61 5.95 5.61
N SER A 58 6.86 6.61 6.50
CA SER A 58 5.40 6.49 6.58
C SER A 58 4.75 7.87 6.59
N THR A 59 3.78 8.09 5.70
CA THR A 59 2.93 9.28 5.69
C THR A 59 1.50 8.87 6.02
N GLY A 60 0.88 9.53 6.99
CA GLY A 60 -0.49 9.22 7.40
C GLY A 60 -1.50 9.57 6.31
N GLY A 61 -2.42 8.64 6.02
CA GLY A 61 -3.54 8.82 5.10
C GLY A 61 -4.86 9.18 5.79
N GLY A 62 -4.81 9.55 7.07
CA GLY A 62 -5.98 9.84 7.90
C GLY A 62 -6.59 8.61 8.57
N ALA A 63 -7.57 8.87 9.45
CA ALA A 63 -8.34 7.82 10.12
C ALA A 63 -9.22 7.04 9.11
N GLY A 64 -9.52 5.78 9.45
CA GLY A 64 -10.37 4.88 8.68
C GLY A 64 -10.05 3.40 8.95
N THR A 65 -10.98 2.52 8.61
CA THR A 65 -10.81 1.06 8.64
C THR A 65 -11.25 0.46 7.31
N ALA A 66 -11.05 -0.84 7.11
CA ALA A 66 -11.73 -1.55 6.03
C ALA A 66 -13.26 -1.54 6.25
N PRO A 67 -14.08 -1.48 5.18
CA PRO A 67 -13.67 -1.48 3.77
C PRO A 67 -13.08 -0.13 3.30
N ALA A 68 -12.01 -0.17 2.51
CA ALA A 68 -11.37 1.03 1.96
C ALA A 68 -10.81 0.80 0.55
N TRP A 69 -10.99 1.78 -0.35
CA TRP A 69 -10.38 1.77 -1.68
C TRP A 69 -9.02 2.45 -1.66
N LEU A 70 -8.02 1.76 -2.22
CA LEU A 70 -6.63 2.21 -2.22
C LEU A 70 -6.10 2.19 -3.64
N LYS A 71 -5.26 3.18 -3.97
CA LYS A 71 -4.64 3.30 -5.28
C LYS A 71 -3.19 3.76 -5.17
N LEU A 72 -2.33 3.18 -6.00
CA LEU A 72 -1.03 3.73 -6.32
C LEU A 72 -0.99 4.04 -7.82
N GLU A 73 -0.47 5.21 -8.19
CA GLU A 73 -0.19 5.59 -9.56
C GLU A 73 1.31 5.85 -9.73
N ARG A 74 1.97 5.11 -10.62
CA ARG A 74 3.36 5.34 -11.02
C ARG A 74 3.41 6.02 -12.38
N ARG A 75 4.05 7.19 -12.46
CA ARG A 75 4.38 7.91 -13.69
C ARG A 75 5.89 8.16 -13.69
N ALA A 76 6.63 7.49 -14.58
CA ALA A 76 8.09 7.43 -14.52
C ALA A 76 8.58 7.04 -13.09
N ASN A 77 9.31 7.94 -12.43
CA ASN A 77 9.84 7.76 -11.08
C ASN A 77 8.95 8.35 -9.98
N THR A 78 7.83 8.99 -10.33
CA THR A 78 6.90 9.53 -9.35
C THR A 78 5.83 8.50 -9.04
N ILE A 79 5.65 8.22 -7.74
CA ILE A 79 4.58 7.37 -7.24
C ILE A 79 3.66 8.21 -6.35
N SER A 80 2.38 8.22 -6.68
CA SER A 80 1.33 8.90 -5.94
C SER A 80 0.38 7.89 -5.31
N ALA A 81 0.12 8.06 -4.01
CA ALA A 81 -0.76 7.20 -3.21
C ALA A 81 -2.08 7.90 -2.92
N TYR A 82 -3.18 7.19 -3.13
CA TYR A 82 -4.54 7.72 -2.97
C TYR A 82 -5.40 6.78 -2.15
N ARG A 83 -6.40 7.37 -1.49
CA ARG A 83 -7.51 6.66 -0.85
C ARG A 83 -8.85 7.10 -1.44
N SER A 84 -9.85 6.25 -1.30
CA SER A 84 -11.23 6.56 -1.67
C SER A 84 -12.20 5.80 -0.77
N LEU A 85 -13.39 6.37 -0.56
CA LEU A 85 -14.50 5.70 0.14
C LEU A 85 -15.38 4.91 -0.83
N ASP A 86 -15.44 5.31 -2.10
CA ASP A 86 -16.39 4.80 -3.11
C ASP A 86 -15.70 4.17 -4.32
N GLY A 87 -14.38 4.29 -4.45
CA GLY A 87 -13.60 3.82 -5.59
C GLY A 87 -13.63 4.77 -6.80
N VAL A 88 -14.31 5.92 -6.67
CA VAL A 88 -14.54 6.89 -7.75
C VAL A 88 -13.86 8.22 -7.42
N ALA A 89 -14.16 8.80 -6.25
CA ALA A 89 -13.56 10.02 -5.77
C ALA A 89 -12.27 9.71 -5.00
N TRP A 90 -11.12 10.13 -5.57
CA TRP A 90 -9.80 9.83 -5.02
C TRP A 90 -9.21 11.04 -4.30
N THR A 91 -8.76 10.84 -3.06
CA THR A 91 -7.99 11.82 -2.29
C THR A 91 -6.52 11.42 -2.30
N LEU A 92 -5.65 12.34 -2.72
CA LEU A 92 -4.20 12.15 -2.63
C LEU A 92 -3.78 12.10 -1.15
N VAL A 93 -3.03 11.08 -0.78
CA VAL A 93 -2.39 10.96 0.53
C VAL A 93 -0.99 11.57 0.48
N ALA A 94 -0.19 11.17 -0.50
CA ALA A 94 1.17 11.65 -0.68
C ALA A 94 1.70 11.27 -2.07
N SER A 95 2.77 11.95 -2.49
CA SER A 95 3.55 11.61 -3.67
C SER A 95 5.02 11.63 -3.30
N ASP A 96 5.80 10.71 -3.86
CA ASP A 96 7.26 10.66 -3.69
C ASP A 96 7.91 10.32 -5.03
N THR A 97 9.13 10.82 -5.25
CA THR A 97 9.88 10.56 -6.49
C THR A 97 11.15 9.78 -6.18
N PHE A 98 11.23 8.57 -6.72
CA PHE A 98 12.36 7.69 -6.57
C PHE A 98 12.44 6.70 -7.73
N ALA A 99 13.67 6.37 -8.13
CA ALA A 99 13.88 5.50 -9.26
C ALA A 99 13.51 4.04 -8.91
N MET A 100 12.80 3.42 -9.84
CA MET A 100 12.68 1.96 -9.94
C MET A 100 12.97 1.58 -11.39
N GLY A 101 13.41 0.34 -11.61
CA GLY A 101 13.51 -0.23 -12.95
C GLY A 101 12.23 -0.12 -13.80
N PRO A 102 12.34 -0.35 -15.13
CA PRO A 102 11.18 -0.37 -16.02
C PRO A 102 10.20 -1.49 -15.65
N ASP A 103 10.73 -2.63 -15.20
CA ASP A 103 9.96 -3.77 -14.69
C ASP A 103 9.84 -3.67 -13.17
N VAL A 104 8.61 -3.81 -12.68
CA VAL A 104 8.27 -3.77 -11.25
C VAL A 104 7.20 -4.80 -10.95
N TYR A 105 7.15 -5.25 -9.70
CA TYR A 105 6.04 -6.06 -9.20
C TYR A 105 4.93 -5.15 -8.70
N VAL A 106 3.70 -5.46 -9.09
CA VAL A 106 2.50 -4.71 -8.74
C VAL A 106 1.45 -5.68 -8.25
N GLY A 107 0.85 -5.42 -7.09
CA GLY A 107 -0.16 -6.34 -6.56
C GLY A 107 -0.69 -5.99 -5.19
N LEU A 108 -1.27 -7.00 -4.55
CA LEU A 108 -1.85 -6.94 -3.22
C LEU A 108 -0.79 -7.31 -2.18
N ALA A 109 -0.80 -6.64 -1.03
CA ALA A 109 0.14 -6.89 0.05
C ALA A 109 -0.57 -6.92 1.40
N VAL A 110 -0.15 -7.86 2.26
CA VAL A 110 -0.60 -8.01 3.65
C VAL A 110 0.62 -8.18 4.55
N SER A 111 0.60 -7.56 5.73
CA SER A 111 1.55 -7.80 6.80
C SER A 111 0.80 -7.87 8.12
N SER A 112 1.01 -8.93 8.90
CA SER A 112 0.44 -9.10 10.24
C SER A 112 1.00 -8.11 11.27
N HIS A 113 2.14 -7.47 10.96
CA HIS A 113 2.96 -6.68 11.87
C HIS A 113 3.57 -7.46 13.06
N ASP A 114 3.27 -8.74 13.15
CA ASP A 114 3.73 -9.65 14.19
C ASP A 114 4.45 -10.81 13.50
N ASP A 115 5.71 -11.05 13.83
CA ASP A 115 6.56 -12.08 13.24
C ASP A 115 6.22 -13.50 13.74
N THR A 116 5.32 -13.62 14.73
CA THR A 116 4.86 -14.89 15.30
C THR A 116 3.43 -15.27 14.90
N ARG A 117 2.66 -14.34 14.33
CA ARG A 117 1.24 -14.55 13.99
C ARG A 117 0.91 -14.14 12.57
N LEU A 118 0.12 -14.95 11.88
CA LEU A 118 -0.43 -14.62 10.56
C LEU A 118 -1.66 -13.72 10.70
N ALA A 119 -1.96 -12.94 9.66
CA ALA A 119 -3.19 -12.15 9.56
C ALA A 119 -3.76 -12.25 8.15
N THR A 120 -5.08 -12.27 8.05
CA THR A 120 -5.83 -12.37 6.79
C THR A 120 -6.42 -11.02 6.39
N ALA A 121 -6.46 -10.73 5.10
CA ALA A 121 -7.23 -9.62 4.54
C ALA A 121 -7.95 -10.06 3.27
N THR A 122 -9.13 -9.51 3.03
CA THR A 122 -9.91 -9.77 1.81
C THR A 122 -9.86 -8.57 0.89
N PHE A 123 -9.68 -8.84 -0.41
CA PHE A 123 -9.61 -7.82 -1.45
C PHE A 123 -10.66 -8.09 -2.52
N ASP A 124 -11.25 -7.03 -3.06
CA ASP A 124 -12.10 -7.07 -4.24
C ASP A 124 -11.88 -5.83 -5.14
N GLY A 125 -12.52 -5.81 -6.32
CA GLY A 125 -12.41 -4.68 -7.25
C GLY A 125 -11.01 -4.39 -7.77
N VAL A 126 -10.16 -5.42 -7.89
CA VAL A 126 -8.75 -5.27 -8.22
C VAL A 126 -8.57 -4.90 -9.70
N THR A 127 -7.81 -3.85 -9.97
CA THR A 127 -7.46 -3.42 -11.33
C THR A 127 -5.98 -3.02 -11.41
N VAL A 128 -5.30 -3.44 -12.47
CA VAL A 128 -3.93 -3.02 -12.81
C VAL A 128 -3.93 -2.46 -14.24
N ARG A 129 -3.36 -1.27 -14.44
CA ARG A 129 -3.29 -0.59 -15.76
C ARG A 129 -1.92 0.08 -15.99
#